data_AF-A0A842SW66-F1
#
_entry.id   AF-A0A842SW66-F1
#
_cell.length_a   1.000
_cell.length_b   1.000
_cell.length_c   1.000
_cell.angle_alpha   90.00
_cell.angle_beta   90.00
_cell.angle_gamma   90.00
#
_symmetry.space_group_name_H-M   'P 1'
#
loop_
_entity.id
_entity.type
_entity.pdbx_description
1 polymer ?
#
loop_
_entity_poly.entity_id
_entity_poly.type
_entity_poly.pdbx_seq_one_letter_code
_entity_poly.pdbx_strand_id
1 'polypeptide(L)'
;MNYNRFTNNKIDHDCRGNPVEWYCPRCGSTKIVDHKIKFYCPRCDLTFIKKQTRQYRCEDELTDDDKEAILDSFAEDTSMENLEKAFSKVRKVLEEREKNKKKKNNN
;
A
#
# COMPACT_ATOMS: atom_id res chain seq x y z
N MET A 1 -17.13 9.18 47.46
CA MET A 1 -18.40 8.52 47.10
C MET A 1 -18.46 8.36 45.59
N ASN A 2 -18.72 7.11 45.18
CA ASN A 2 -19.49 6.66 44.02
C ASN A 2 -19.05 6.95 42.57
N TYR A 3 -18.49 5.88 42.01
CA TYR A 3 -18.89 5.15 40.79
C TYR A 3 -18.97 5.88 39.45
N ASN A 4 -18.06 5.44 38.56
CA ASN A 4 -18.32 5.05 37.17
C ASN A 4 -19.42 5.85 36.46
N ARG A 5 -19.05 7.03 35.96
CA ARG A 5 -19.72 7.55 34.77
C ARG A 5 -19.22 6.73 33.59
N PHE A 6 -19.98 5.70 33.22
CA PHE A 6 -19.91 5.09 31.89
C PHE A 6 -20.15 6.22 30.88
N THR A 7 -19.08 6.90 30.48
CA THR A 7 -19.10 7.72 29.30
C THR A 7 -19.12 6.73 28.16
N ASN A 8 -20.26 6.62 27.47
CA ASN A 8 -20.38 5.94 26.17
C ASN A 8 -19.46 6.66 25.17
N ASN A 9 -18.16 6.45 25.34
CA ASN A 9 -17.08 7.01 24.57
C ASN A 9 -16.99 6.18 23.29
N LYS A 10 -17.74 6.61 22.28
CA LYS A 10 -17.58 6.06 20.94
C LYS A 10 -16.24 6.56 20.40
N ILE A 11 -15.29 5.64 20.29
CA ILE A 11 -14.05 5.84 19.55
C ILE A 11 -14.42 6.11 18.09
N ASP A 12 -13.79 7.11 17.45
CA ASP A 12 -13.92 7.31 16.02
C ASP A 12 -13.38 6.07 15.30
N HIS A 13 -14.17 5.49 14.41
CA HIS A 13 -13.68 4.41 13.55
C HIS A 13 -13.65 4.86 12.09
N ASP A 14 -12.74 4.28 11.32
CA ASP A 14 -12.77 4.36 9.86
C ASP A 14 -13.89 3.47 9.30
N CYS A 15 -14.00 3.44 7.97
CA CYS A 15 -15.02 2.66 7.26
C CYS A 15 -14.90 1.14 7.50
N ARG A 16 -13.77 0.66 8.01
CA ARG A 16 -13.50 -0.74 8.37
C ARG A 16 -13.75 -1.04 9.84
N GLY A 17 -14.23 -0.06 10.61
CA GLY A 17 -14.36 -0.22 12.05
C GLY A 17 -13.01 -0.22 12.78
N ASN A 18 -11.93 0.31 12.19
CA ASN A 18 -10.65 0.49 12.89
C ASN A 18 -10.61 1.85 13.59
N PRO A 19 -10.05 1.94 14.80
CA PRO A 19 -9.95 3.20 15.52
C PRO A 19 -9.10 4.22 14.75
N VAL A 20 -9.60 5.45 14.64
CA VAL A 20 -8.90 6.56 13.99
C VAL A 20 -7.76 7.06 14.87
N GLU A 21 -6.55 7.08 14.30
CA GLU A 21 -5.36 7.61 14.96
C GLU A 21 -5.22 9.12 14.76
N TRP A 22 -4.87 9.83 15.82
CA TRP A 22 -4.54 11.26 15.82
C TRP A 22 -3.08 11.45 16.20
N TYR A 23 -2.43 12.47 15.64
CA TYR A 23 -1.02 12.75 15.90
C TYR A 23 -0.77 14.22 16.27
N CYS A 24 0.22 14.48 17.11
CA CYS A 24 0.71 15.83 17.34
C CYS A 24 1.66 16.24 16.20
N PRO A 25 1.43 17.37 15.51
CA PRO A 25 2.25 17.78 14.37
C PRO A 25 3.69 18.15 14.75
N ARG A 26 3.96 18.44 16.02
CA ARG A 26 5.28 18.90 16.49
C ARG A 26 6.14 17.79 17.08
N CYS A 27 5.56 16.90 17.87
CA CYS A 27 6.32 15.84 18.55
C CYS A 27 6.07 14.43 18.00
N GLY A 28 5.14 14.27 17.05
CA GLY A 28 4.80 12.99 16.43
C GLY A 28 4.12 11.98 17.35
N SER A 29 3.82 12.36 18.60
CA SER A 29 3.08 11.48 19.52
C SER A 29 1.71 11.15 18.94
N THR A 30 1.30 9.89 19.03
CA THR A 30 0.01 9.42 18.52
C THR A 30 -0.92 9.03 19.66
N LYS A 31 -2.22 9.18 19.42
CA LYS A 31 -3.29 8.76 20.33
C LYS A 31 -4.53 8.37 19.54
N ILE A 32 -5.20 7.32 20.00
CA ILE A 32 -6.60 7.05 19.66
C ILE A 32 -7.43 7.91 20.61
N VAL A 33 -8.28 8.78 20.05
CA VAL A 33 -9.14 9.66 20.85
C VAL A 33 -10.60 9.38 20.50
N ASP A 34 -11.44 9.43 21.53
CA ASP A 34 -12.90 9.48 21.37
C ASP A 34 -13.29 10.78 20.64
N HIS A 35 -14.53 10.86 20.13
CA HIS A 35 -15.21 11.99 19.41
C HIS A 35 -15.14 13.39 20.06
N LYS A 36 -14.06 13.76 20.75
CA LYS A 36 -13.80 15.10 21.26
C LYS A 36 -13.35 15.98 20.11
N ILE A 37 -14.04 17.10 19.99
CA ILE A 37 -13.86 18.11 18.93
C ILE A 37 -12.40 18.64 18.88
N LYS A 38 -11.64 18.63 20.00
CA LYS A 38 -10.21 19.02 20.07
C LYS A 38 -9.47 18.29 21.21
N PHE A 39 -8.25 17.82 20.95
CA PHE A 39 -7.35 17.24 21.95
C PHE A 39 -5.97 17.90 21.86
N TYR A 40 -5.35 18.25 22.99
CA TYR A 40 -4.08 18.98 23.02
C TYR A 40 -2.90 18.08 23.42
N CYS A 41 -1.72 18.38 22.86
CA CYS A 41 -0.50 17.67 23.16
C CYS A 41 0.07 18.06 24.53
N PRO A 42 0.25 17.12 25.48
CA PRO A 42 0.76 17.44 26.81
C PRO A 42 2.22 17.91 26.81
N ARG A 43 2.92 17.84 25.67
CA ARG A 43 4.32 18.27 25.54
C ARG A 43 4.48 19.65 24.91
N CYS A 44 3.51 20.09 24.11
CA CYS A 44 3.67 21.32 23.33
C CYS A 44 2.37 22.11 23.14
N ASP A 45 1.29 21.69 23.81
CA ASP A 45 -0.05 22.29 23.81
C ASP A 45 -0.69 22.53 22.44
N LEU A 46 -0.13 21.94 21.39
CA LEU A 46 -0.72 21.95 20.05
C LEU A 46 -1.85 20.93 19.96
N THR A 47 -2.88 21.27 19.20
CA THR A 47 -3.97 20.34 18.91
C THR A 47 -3.44 19.15 18.12
N PHE A 48 -3.78 17.94 18.56
CA PHE A 48 -3.62 16.75 17.77
C PHE A 48 -4.46 16.86 16.49
N ILE A 49 -3.92 16.37 15.38
CA ILE A 49 -4.55 16.39 14.07
C ILE A 49 -4.91 14.94 13.73
N LYS A 50 -6.08 14.75 13.13
CA LYS A 50 -6.48 13.44 12.59
C LYS A 50 -5.45 13.03 11.55
N LYS A 51 -4.86 11.85 11.72
CA LYS A 51 -3.98 11.30 10.68
C LYS A 51 -4.86 11.07 9.46
N GLN A 52 -4.67 11.87 8.41
CA GLN A 52 -5.31 11.65 7.12
C GLN A 52 -4.67 10.41 6.51
N THR A 53 -5.11 9.24 6.94
CA THR A 53 -5.03 8.07 6.08
C THR A 53 -5.95 8.37 4.90
N ARG A 54 -5.50 8.08 3.66
CA ARG A 54 -6.41 8.08 2.52
C ARG A 54 -7.56 7.18 2.91
N GLN A 55 -8.73 7.77 3.11
CA GLN A 55 -9.95 7.03 3.36
C GLN A 55 -10.40 6.49 2.02
N TYR A 56 -9.89 5.32 1.67
CA TYR A 56 -10.48 4.49 0.63
C TYR A 56 -11.90 4.14 1.08
N ARG A 57 -12.87 4.23 0.17
CA ARG A 57 -14.21 3.71 0.46
C ARG A 57 -14.08 2.20 0.63
N CYS A 58 -14.98 1.59 1.40
CA CYS A 58 -15.02 0.11 1.46
C CYS A 58 -15.20 -0.50 0.07
N GLU A 59 -15.87 0.22 -0.83
CA GLU A 59 -16.08 -0.15 -2.23
C GLU A 59 -14.79 -0.12 -3.06
N ASP A 60 -13.73 0.55 -2.60
CA ASP A 60 -12.43 0.61 -3.28
C ASP A 60 -11.52 -0.57 -2.85
N GLU A 61 -12.00 -1.47 -1.98
CA GLU A 61 -11.25 -2.63 -1.53
C GLU A 61 -11.32 -3.75 -2.59
N LEU A 62 -10.15 -4.24 -2.99
CA LEU A 62 -10.05 -5.39 -3.89
C LEU A 62 -10.75 -6.60 -3.24
N THR A 63 -11.64 -7.22 -4.00
CA THR A 63 -12.22 -8.50 -3.61
C THR A 63 -11.13 -9.58 -3.59
N ASP A 64 -11.40 -10.72 -2.96
CA ASP A 64 -10.43 -11.83 -2.98
C ASP A 64 -10.22 -12.34 -4.41
N ASP A 65 -11.28 -12.36 -5.22
CA ASP A 65 -11.20 -12.65 -6.66
C ASP A 65 -10.32 -11.65 -7.41
N ASP A 66 -10.42 -10.34 -7.11
CA ASP A 66 -9.55 -9.32 -7.71
C ASP A 66 -8.09 -9.54 -7.32
N LYS A 67 -7.83 -9.89 -6.06
CA LYS A 67 -6.47 -10.18 -5.58
C LYS A 67 -5.91 -11.42 -6.25
N GLU A 68 -6.70 -12.49 -6.38
CA GLU A 68 -6.30 -13.73 -7.03
C GLU A 68 -6.01 -13.49 -8.52
N ALA A 69 -6.89 -12.78 -9.24
CA ALA A 69 -6.67 -12.41 -10.63
C ALA A 69 -5.41 -11.55 -10.84
N ILE A 70 -5.13 -10.63 -9.92
CA ILE A 70 -3.88 -9.85 -9.94
C ILE A 70 -2.67 -10.77 -9.74
N LEU A 71 -2.72 -11.68 -8.76
CA LEU A 71 -1.63 -12.63 -8.50
C LEU A 71 -1.39 -13.58 -9.68
N ASP A 72 -2.46 -14.07 -10.30
CA ASP A 72 -2.39 -14.91 -11.49
C ASP A 72 -1.76 -14.16 -12.67
N SER A 73 -2.12 -12.90 -12.88
CA SER A 73 -1.50 -12.07 -13.93
C SER A 73 0.02 -11.91 -13.73
N PHE A 74 0.47 -11.75 -12.48
CA PHE A 74 1.90 -11.71 -12.15
C PHE A 74 2.57 -13.07 -12.35
N ALA A 75 1.89 -14.17 -12.03
CA ALA A 75 2.39 -15.53 -12.21
C ALA A 75 2.52 -15.89 -13.70
N GLU A 76 1.59 -15.44 -14.54
CA GLU A 76 1.65 -15.59 -16.00
C GLU A 76 2.85 -14.83 -16.60
N ASP A 77 3.03 -13.56 -16.22
CA ASP A 77 4.14 -12.73 -16.67
C ASP A 77 5.51 -13.26 -16.22
N THR A 78 5.56 -13.93 -15.08
CA THR A 78 6.77 -14.54 -14.52
C THR A 78 6.86 -16.06 -14.75
N SER A 79 5.94 -16.62 -15.54
CA SER A 79 5.94 -18.06 -15.81
C SER A 79 7.25 -18.46 -16.49
N MET A 80 7.80 -19.59 -16.06
CA MET A 80 9.07 -20.13 -16.59
C MET A 80 9.01 -20.29 -18.12
N GLU A 81 7.84 -20.63 -18.66
CA GLU A 81 7.60 -20.73 -20.10
C GLU A 81 7.73 -19.38 -20.82
N ASN A 82 7.20 -18.29 -20.26
CA ASN A 82 7.33 -16.95 -20.82
C ASN A 82 8.77 -16.41 -20.72
N LEU A 83 9.47 -16.73 -19.62
CA LEU A 83 10.90 -16.46 -19.47
C LEU A 83 11.74 -17.22 -20.51
N GLU A 84 11.50 -18.52 -20.69
CA GLU A 84 12.22 -19.33 -21.70
C GLU A 84 11.96 -18.83 -23.13
N LYS A 85 10.72 -18.46 -23.45
CA LYS A 85 10.37 -17.82 -24.74
C LYS A 85 11.12 -16.51 -24.92
N ALA A 86 11.22 -15.69 -23.89
CA ALA A 86 11.97 -14.43 -23.93
C ALA A 86 13.47 -14.68 -24.15
N PHE A 87 14.08 -15.60 -23.39
CA PHE A 87 15.50 -15.97 -23.55
C PHE A 87 15.81 -16.54 -24.94
N SER A 88 14.94 -17.40 -25.48
CA SER A 88 15.07 -17.96 -26.82
C SER A 88 15.04 -16.86 -27.91
N LYS A 89 14.13 -15.89 -27.78
CA LYS A 89 14.08 -14.72 -28.70
C LYS A 89 15.36 -13.88 -28.61
N VAL A 90 15.83 -13.58 -27.40
CA VAL A 90 17.08 -12.81 -27.20
C VAL A 90 18.27 -13.55 -27.81
N ARG A 91 18.38 -14.87 -27.59
CA ARG A 91 19.45 -15.70 -28.17
C ARG A 91 19.45 -15.66 -29.70
N LYS A 92 18.28 -15.82 -30.34
CA LYS A 92 18.15 -15.72 -31.81
C LYS A 92 18.62 -14.37 -32.35
N VAL A 93 18.22 -13.27 -31.71
CA VAL A 93 18.64 -11.92 -32.11
C VAL A 93 20.16 -11.73 -31.99
N LEU A 94 20.77 -12.26 -30.93
CA LEU A 94 22.23 -12.19 -30.73
C LEU A 94 22.99 -13.01 -31.78
N GLU A 95 22.55 -14.23 -32.08
CA GLU A 95 23.17 -15.10 -33.09
C GLU A 95 23.09 -14.49 -34.50
N GLU A 96 21.95 -13.88 -34.86
CA GLU A 96 21.79 -13.17 -36.13
C GLU A 96 22.72 -11.95 -36.22
N ARG A 97 22.87 -11.19 -35.12
CA ARG A 97 23.81 -10.06 -35.06
C ARG A 97 25.26 -10.52 -35.25
N GLU A 98 25.66 -11.65 -34.67
CA GLU A 98 27.00 -12.20 -34.85
C GLU A 98 27.26 -12.68 -36.28
N LYS A 99 26.30 -13.37 -36.89
CA LYS A 99 26.37 -13.78 -38.31
C LYS A 99 26.51 -12.57 -39.23
N ASN A 100 25.76 -11.50 -38.95
CA ASN A 100 25.82 -10.25 -39.73
C ASN A 100 27.15 -9.50 -39.53
N LYS A 101 27.76 -9.55 -38.34
CA LYS A 101 29.11 -9.00 -38.10
C LYS A 101 30.19 -9.78 -38.88
N LYS A 102 30.14 -11.10 -38.89
CA LYS A 102 31.10 -11.95 -39.63
C LYS A 102 31.03 -11.73 -41.15
N LYS A 103 29.83 -11.54 -41.70
CA LYS A 103 29.64 -11.21 -43.14
C LYS A 103 30.21 -9.84 -43.52
N LYS A 104 30.19 -8.86 -42.62
CA LYS A 104 30.74 -7.51 -42.87
C LYS A 104 32.27 -7.44 -42.87
N ASN A 105 32.96 -8.40 -42.24
CA ASN A 105 34.42 -8.41 -42.15
C ASN A 105 35.10 -9.23 -43.25
N ASN A 106 34.32 -9.94 -44.09
CA ASN A 106 34.82 -10.78 -45.19
C ASN A 106 34.53 -10.17 -46.59
N ASN A 107 34.11 -8.91 -46.64
CA ASN A 107 33.93 -8.08 -47.84
C ASN A 107 34.82 -6.84 -47.72
#